data_AF-A0A6D2IFU4-F1
#
_entry.id   AF-A0A6D2IFU4-F1
#
_cell.length_a   1.000
_cell.length_b   1.000
_cell.length_c   1.000
_cell.angle_alpha   90.00
_cell.angle_beta   90.00
_cell.angle_gamma   90.00
#
_symmetry.space_group_name_H-M   'P 1'
#
loop_
_entity.id
_entity.type
_entity.pdbx_description
1 polymer ?
#
loop_
_entity_poly.entity_id
_entity_poly.type
_entity_poly.pdbx_seq_one_letter_code
_entity_poly.pdbx_strand_id
1 'polypeptide(L)'
;MAATLRLTNPLAFLSHPPTSSLRFRGSKSIGTEIASSFRTVKMAAIAGSDPETTSSSSRVIDSHLHVWASPQEAVNYPYFPGQEPTLTGDVNFLLKNMEEARVDGALIVQPINHKFDHSLVTSVLRKYPSKFVGCCLANPAEDGSGIKELENLVLESNYRAVRFNPYLWPPGQKMTNAVGKAMFSKAGELRVPVGFMCMKGLHLHIAEIEELCTEFPKTTVLLDHAGFCRVPE
;
A
#
# COMPACT_ATOMS: atom_id res chain seq x y z
N MET A 1 17.72 4.82 10.24
CA MET A 1 17.15 6.19 10.18
C MET A 1 15.83 6.09 9.43
N ALA A 2 14.70 6.22 10.13
CA ALA A 2 13.38 6.23 9.51
C ALA A 2 13.06 7.67 9.06
N ALA A 3 12.78 7.85 7.77
CA ALA A 3 12.35 9.14 7.24
C ALA A 3 10.82 9.23 7.41
N THR A 4 10.35 10.18 8.24
CA THR A 4 8.92 10.44 8.44
C THR A 4 8.39 11.24 7.24
N LEU A 5 7.65 10.59 6.34
CA LEU A 5 6.92 11.27 5.27
C LEU A 5 5.50 11.61 5.75
N ARG A 6 5.17 12.90 5.87
CA ARG A 6 3.80 13.36 6.16
C ARG A 6 2.97 13.32 4.87
N LEU A 7 2.07 12.36 4.75
CA LEU A 7 1.06 12.34 3.67
C LEU A 7 -0.12 13.25 4.05
N THR A 8 -0.41 14.25 3.22
CA THR A 8 -1.47 15.26 3.48
C THR A 8 -2.82 14.95 2.84
N ASN A 9 -3.05 13.73 2.35
CA ASN A 9 -4.36 13.38 1.74
C ASN A 9 -5.10 12.32 2.55
N PRO A 10 -6.40 12.53 2.85
CA PRO A 10 -7.21 11.51 3.51
C PRO A 10 -7.41 10.33 2.56
N LEU A 11 -7.01 9.13 3.01
CA LEU A 11 -7.43 7.87 2.39
C LEU A 11 -8.95 7.73 2.60
N ALA A 12 -9.73 8.00 1.57
CA ALA A 12 -11.17 7.82 1.59
C ALA A 12 -11.50 6.34 1.44
N PHE A 13 -11.98 5.71 2.51
CA PHE A 13 -12.66 4.42 2.44
C PHE A 13 -14.08 4.66 1.93
N LEU A 14 -14.39 4.30 0.68
CA LEU A 14 -15.77 4.25 0.20
C LEU A 14 -16.38 2.88 0.50
N SER A 15 -17.30 2.84 1.46
CA SER A 15 -18.32 1.81 1.55
C SER A 15 -19.47 2.17 0.61
N HIS A 16 -19.75 1.33 -0.40
CA HIS A 16 -20.97 1.43 -1.20
C HIS A 16 -21.94 0.32 -0.79
N PRO A 17 -23.21 0.62 -0.49
CA PRO A 17 -24.29 -0.34 -0.61
C PRO A 17 -24.85 -0.34 -2.05
N PRO A 18 -25.50 -1.43 -2.49
CA PRO A 18 -26.01 -1.55 -3.85
C PRO A 18 -27.39 -0.88 -3.97
N THR A 19 -27.58 -0.02 -4.97
CA THR A 19 -28.92 0.37 -5.42
C THR A 19 -29.03 0.30 -6.93
N SER A 20 -29.98 -0.52 -7.34
CA SER A 20 -30.49 -0.67 -8.70
C SER A 20 -31.26 0.58 -9.14
N SER A 21 -31.11 0.91 -10.43
CA SER A 21 -32.17 1.21 -11.39
C SER A 21 -32.19 2.56 -12.12
N LEU A 22 -32.41 2.40 -13.43
CA LEU A 22 -33.16 3.21 -14.40
C LEU A 22 -32.57 4.53 -14.97
N ARG A 23 -32.32 4.45 -16.28
CA ARG A 23 -32.10 5.55 -17.23
C ARG A 23 -33.40 6.33 -17.45
N PHE A 24 -33.29 7.66 -17.59
CA PHE A 24 -34.15 8.42 -18.49
C PHE A 24 -33.34 9.50 -19.24
N ARG A 25 -33.66 9.64 -20.52
CA ARG A 25 -33.06 10.54 -21.51
C ARG A 25 -34.04 11.70 -21.75
N GLY A 26 -33.56 12.94 -21.76
CA GLY A 26 -34.34 14.12 -22.12
C GLY A 26 -33.43 15.32 -22.42
N SER A 27 -33.77 16.06 -23.47
CA SER A 27 -32.90 16.92 -24.29
C SER A 27 -33.26 18.41 -24.26
N LYS A 28 -32.24 19.30 -24.39
CA LYS A 28 -32.21 20.71 -24.92
C LYS A 28 -33.16 21.75 -24.27
N SER A 29 -32.97 23.07 -24.30
CA SER A 29 -31.83 24.03 -24.33
C SER A 29 -32.43 25.46 -24.29
N ILE A 30 -31.64 26.45 -23.87
CA ILE A 30 -31.69 27.91 -24.17
C ILE A 30 -32.68 28.80 -23.37
N GLY A 31 -32.14 29.92 -22.86
CA GLY A 31 -32.90 31.11 -22.49
C GLY A 31 -32.15 32.06 -21.53
N THR A 32 -31.50 33.07 -22.09
CA THR A 32 -30.73 34.16 -21.47
C THR A 32 -31.63 35.19 -20.78
N GLU A 33 -31.18 35.81 -19.67
CA GLU A 33 -30.94 37.27 -19.53
C GLU A 33 -30.85 37.75 -18.07
N ILE A 34 -30.06 38.81 -17.93
CA ILE A 34 -29.55 39.45 -16.73
C ILE A 34 -30.46 40.63 -16.38
N ALA A 35 -30.80 40.83 -15.11
CA ALA A 35 -31.09 42.16 -14.60
C ALA A 35 -30.75 42.24 -13.10
N SER A 36 -29.79 43.12 -12.80
CA SER A 36 -29.30 43.48 -11.48
C SER A 36 -30.37 44.21 -10.66
N SER A 37 -30.59 43.78 -9.42
CA SER A 37 -31.23 44.60 -8.39
C SER A 37 -30.35 44.57 -7.15
N PHE A 38 -29.71 45.71 -6.86
CA PHE A 38 -29.02 45.91 -5.60
C PHE A 38 -30.07 46.03 -4.48
N ARG A 39 -30.09 45.04 -3.57
CA ARG A 39 -30.70 45.18 -2.25
C ARG A 39 -29.64 45.00 -1.19
N THR A 40 -29.27 46.10 -0.55
CA THR A 40 -28.52 46.12 0.69
C THR A 40 -29.36 45.49 1.79
N VAL A 41 -28.88 44.39 2.38
CA VAL A 41 -29.46 43.80 3.58
C VAL A 41 -28.41 43.87 4.69
N LYS A 42 -28.68 44.72 5.69
CA LYS A 42 -28.02 44.68 7.00
C LYS A 42 -28.40 43.35 7.66
N MET A 43 -27.41 42.56 8.08
CA MET A 43 -27.63 41.43 8.98
C MET A 43 -26.82 41.61 10.26
N ALA A 44 -27.52 41.37 11.35
CA ALA A 44 -27.11 41.54 12.74
C ALA A 44 -25.98 40.60 13.14
N ALA A 45 -25.21 41.01 14.15
CA ALA A 45 -24.26 40.17 14.85
C ALA A 45 -24.98 38.96 15.46
N ILE A 46 -24.69 37.78 14.93
CA ILE A 46 -24.98 36.51 15.59
C ILE A 46 -23.63 36.04 16.12
N ALA A 47 -23.49 36.02 17.44
CA ALA A 47 -22.43 35.26 18.10
C ALA A 47 -22.68 33.78 17.81
N GLY A 48 -22.15 33.32 16.69
CA GLY A 48 -22.07 31.90 16.36
C GLY A 48 -20.97 31.30 17.21
N SER A 49 -21.37 30.36 18.08
CA SER A 49 -20.48 29.41 18.72
C SER A 49 -19.44 28.89 17.73
N ASP A 50 -18.16 28.99 18.09
CA ASP A 50 -17.06 28.46 17.30
C ASP A 50 -17.37 27.04 16.85
N PRO A 51 -17.22 26.70 15.55
CA PRO A 51 -17.22 25.32 15.14
C PRO A 51 -16.03 24.67 15.84
N GLU A 52 -16.35 23.72 16.70
CA GLU A 52 -15.46 22.76 17.33
C GLU A 52 -14.33 22.43 16.35
N THR A 53 -13.14 22.99 16.62
CA THR A 53 -11.91 22.65 15.91
C THR A 53 -11.71 21.16 16.11
N THR A 54 -12.20 20.37 15.15
CA THR A 54 -11.78 18.98 15.00
C THR A 54 -10.29 19.07 14.66
N SER A 55 -9.49 19.02 15.72
CA SER A 55 -8.07 18.75 15.63
C SER A 55 -7.96 17.41 14.89
N SER A 56 -7.82 17.46 13.57
CA SER A 56 -7.45 16.30 12.78
C SER A 56 -6.02 16.00 13.18
N SER A 57 -5.85 15.21 14.23
CA SER A 57 -4.54 14.69 14.60
C SER A 57 -4.01 13.96 13.37
N SER A 58 -2.92 14.47 12.81
CA SER A 58 -2.28 13.84 11.66
C SER A 58 -1.88 12.42 12.06
N ARG A 59 -2.38 11.40 11.37
CA ARG A 59 -2.02 10.02 11.65
C ARG A 59 -0.55 9.78 11.33
N VAL A 60 0.16 9.12 12.24
CA VAL A 60 1.54 8.67 12.06
C VAL A 60 1.49 7.23 11.57
N ILE A 61 1.97 6.99 10.34
CA ILE A 61 1.99 5.67 9.72
C ILE A 61 3.44 5.25 9.50
N ASP A 62 3.79 4.06 9.98
CA ASP A 62 5.06 3.43 9.60
C ASP A 62 4.94 2.85 8.18
N SER A 63 5.79 3.33 7.28
CA SER A 63 5.75 2.93 5.88
C SER A 63 6.38 1.57 5.60
N HIS A 64 7.14 0.98 6.54
CA HIS A 64 7.84 -0.27 6.28
C HIS A 64 8.21 -0.99 7.58
N LEU A 65 7.49 -2.07 7.88
CA LEU A 65 7.90 -3.03 8.89
C LEU A 65 7.55 -4.47 8.50
N HIS A 66 7.94 -5.41 9.35
CA HIS A 66 7.71 -6.83 9.19
C HIS A 66 7.06 -7.40 10.45
N VAL A 67 6.19 -8.41 10.27
CA VAL A 67 5.67 -9.25 11.35
C VAL A 67 5.90 -10.69 10.97
N TRP A 68 6.49 -11.48 11.86
CA TRP A 68 6.69 -12.92 11.68
C TRP A 68 6.10 -13.70 12.85
N ALA A 69 5.84 -14.98 12.64
CA ALA A 69 5.22 -15.83 13.65
C ALA A 69 6.08 -15.85 14.92
N SER A 70 5.44 -15.94 16.09
CA SER A 70 6.13 -16.44 17.28
C SER A 70 6.46 -17.94 17.14
N PRO A 71 7.36 -18.51 17.95
CA PRO A 71 7.61 -19.95 17.96
C PRO A 71 6.34 -20.80 18.14
N GLN A 72 5.34 -20.31 18.88
CA GLN A 72 4.06 -20.98 19.08
C GLN A 72 3.17 -20.89 17.83
N GLU A 73 3.14 -19.73 17.18
CA GLU A 73 2.37 -19.53 15.94
C GLU A 73 2.98 -20.27 14.74
N ALA A 74 4.29 -20.55 14.77
CA ALA A 74 5.00 -21.23 13.70
C ALA A 74 4.46 -22.64 13.38
N VAL A 75 3.68 -23.23 14.29
CA VAL A 75 2.94 -24.48 14.04
C VAL A 75 1.89 -24.32 12.93
N ASN A 76 1.22 -23.16 12.88
CA ASN A 76 0.20 -22.85 11.88
C ASN A 76 0.73 -21.96 10.75
N TYR A 77 1.80 -21.21 11.02
CA TYR A 77 2.43 -20.26 10.11
C TYR A 77 3.92 -20.57 10.00
N PRO A 78 4.29 -21.67 9.33
CA PRO A 78 5.67 -22.15 9.33
C PRO A 78 6.61 -21.13 8.71
N TYR A 79 7.86 -21.11 9.21
CA TYR A 79 8.91 -20.36 8.55
C TYR A 79 9.33 -21.08 7.26
N PHE A 80 9.75 -20.30 6.28
CA PHE A 80 10.48 -20.83 5.14
C PHE A 80 11.81 -21.42 5.64
N PRO A 81 12.24 -22.60 5.17
CA PRO A 81 13.44 -23.27 5.69
C PRO A 81 14.68 -22.35 5.72
N GLY A 82 15.31 -22.25 6.89
CA GLY A 82 16.50 -21.42 7.11
C GLY A 82 16.22 -19.93 7.27
N GLN A 83 14.94 -19.53 7.44
CA GLN A 83 14.51 -18.16 7.69
C GLN A 83 13.88 -18.01 9.08
N GLU A 84 14.31 -18.83 10.04
CA GLU A 84 13.90 -18.73 11.43
C GLU A 84 14.40 -17.39 12.02
N PRO A 85 13.51 -16.59 12.63
CA PRO A 85 13.90 -15.32 13.21
C PRO A 85 14.70 -15.52 14.50
N THR A 86 15.72 -14.68 14.71
CA THR A 86 16.50 -14.65 15.97
C THR A 86 15.95 -13.65 16.99
N LEU A 87 14.94 -12.87 16.62
CA LEU A 87 14.33 -11.82 17.41
C LEU A 87 12.80 -11.97 17.45
N THR A 88 12.18 -11.40 18.47
CA THR A 88 10.72 -11.28 18.55
C THR A 88 10.21 -10.27 17.53
N GLY A 89 9.14 -10.61 16.83
CA GLY A 89 8.50 -9.73 15.84
C GLY A 89 7.05 -10.14 15.54
N ASP A 90 6.38 -10.77 16.50
CA ASP A 90 4.96 -11.08 16.39
C ASP A 90 4.09 -9.82 16.55
N VAL A 91 2.80 -9.95 16.22
CA VAL A 91 1.89 -8.80 16.20
C VAL A 91 1.66 -8.16 17.56
N ASN A 92 1.74 -8.92 18.66
CA ASN A 92 1.54 -8.34 20.00
C ASN A 92 2.73 -7.48 20.38
N PHE A 93 3.94 -7.93 20.05
CA PHE A 93 5.15 -7.12 20.22
C PHE A 93 5.09 -5.84 19.37
N LEU A 94 4.64 -5.94 18.11
CA LEU A 94 4.43 -4.77 17.26
C LEU A 94 3.45 -3.76 17.87
N LEU A 95 2.27 -4.22 18.31
CA LEU A 95 1.25 -3.33 18.86
C LEU A 95 1.73 -2.56 20.10
N LYS A 96 2.47 -3.25 20.98
CA LYS A 96 3.10 -2.61 22.14
C LYS A 96 4.09 -1.51 21.71
N ASN A 97 4.98 -1.81 20.77
CA ASN A 97 5.96 -0.83 20.28
C ASN A 97 5.29 0.37 19.58
N MET A 98 4.21 0.12 18.82
CA MET A 98 3.45 1.19 18.17
C MET A 98 2.79 2.12 19.19
N GLU A 99 2.23 1.58 20.27
CA GLU A 99 1.65 2.38 21.36
C GLU A 99 2.72 3.26 22.00
N GLU A 100 3.86 2.68 22.38
CA GLU A 100 4.99 3.41 22.97
C GLU A 100 5.54 4.49 22.03
N ALA A 101 5.63 4.21 20.73
CA ALA A 101 6.12 5.12 19.71
C ALA A 101 5.07 6.11 19.17
N ARG A 102 3.80 5.99 19.59
CA ARG A 102 2.65 6.79 19.08
C ARG A 102 2.48 6.67 17.56
N VAL A 103 2.58 5.45 17.05
CA VAL A 103 2.31 5.11 15.64
C VAL A 103 0.88 4.58 15.53
N ASP A 104 0.08 5.21 14.67
CA ASP A 104 -1.35 4.91 14.52
C ASP A 104 -1.60 3.66 13.67
N GLY A 105 -0.70 3.39 12.71
CA GLY A 105 -0.81 2.27 11.77
C GLY A 105 0.49 1.98 11.02
N ALA A 106 0.50 0.91 10.24
CA ALA A 106 1.69 0.52 9.47
C ALA A 106 1.37 -0.21 8.16
N LEU A 107 2.28 -0.10 7.20
CA LEU A 107 2.39 -1.00 6.05
C LEU A 107 3.24 -2.21 6.47
N ILE A 108 2.59 -3.37 6.63
CA ILE A 108 3.27 -4.62 6.91
C ILE A 108 3.74 -5.20 5.58
N VAL A 109 5.04 -5.23 5.36
CA VAL A 109 5.60 -5.88 4.20
C VAL A 109 5.79 -7.36 4.49
N GLN A 110 5.35 -8.22 3.58
CA GLN A 110 5.50 -9.67 3.71
C GLN A 110 6.98 -10.01 4.04
N PRO A 111 7.23 -10.67 5.18
CA PRO A 111 8.59 -10.97 5.62
C PRO A 111 9.18 -12.14 4.84
N ILE A 112 10.50 -12.14 4.68
CA ILE A 112 11.22 -13.29 4.09
C ILE A 112 11.06 -14.56 4.94
N ASN A 113 10.80 -14.42 6.24
CA ASN A 113 10.55 -15.51 7.19
C ASN A 113 9.43 -16.46 6.74
N HIS A 114 8.40 -15.96 6.05
CA HIS A 114 7.31 -16.78 5.51
C HIS A 114 7.31 -16.82 3.97
N LYS A 115 8.26 -16.12 3.33
CA LYS A 115 8.42 -16.03 1.89
C LYS A 115 7.08 -15.71 1.20
N PHE A 116 6.56 -16.61 0.35
CA PHE A 116 5.31 -16.42 -0.40
C PHE A 116 4.08 -16.90 0.37
N ASP A 117 4.21 -17.47 1.57
CA ASP A 117 3.06 -17.74 2.43
C ASP A 117 2.61 -16.46 3.16
N HIS A 118 1.59 -15.83 2.59
CA HIS A 118 0.98 -14.60 3.12
C HIS A 118 -0.05 -14.86 4.23
N SER A 119 -0.26 -16.10 4.68
CA SER A 119 -1.36 -16.47 5.58
C SER A 119 -1.28 -15.76 6.94
N LEU A 120 -0.09 -15.67 7.54
CA LEU A 120 0.11 -14.96 8.80
C LEU A 120 -0.23 -13.48 8.67
N VAL A 121 0.39 -12.78 7.72
CA VAL A 121 0.17 -11.34 7.53
C VAL A 121 -1.30 -11.08 7.22
N THR A 122 -1.91 -11.90 6.36
CA THR A 122 -3.35 -11.81 6.06
C THR A 122 -4.23 -12.00 7.31
N SER A 123 -3.85 -12.91 8.22
CA SER A 123 -4.55 -13.05 9.51
C SER A 123 -4.46 -11.78 10.36
N VAL A 124 -3.28 -11.14 10.38
CA VAL A 124 -3.03 -9.88 11.11
C VAL A 124 -3.82 -8.72 10.51
N LEU A 125 -3.83 -8.58 9.18
CA LEU A 125 -4.58 -7.53 8.49
C LEU A 125 -6.09 -7.65 8.75
N ARG A 126 -6.63 -8.89 8.77
CA ARG A 126 -8.04 -9.14 9.12
C ARG A 126 -8.36 -8.84 10.57
N LYS A 127 -7.43 -9.11 11.48
CA LYS A 127 -7.61 -8.87 12.93
C LYS A 127 -7.54 -7.38 13.27
N TYR A 128 -6.72 -6.60 12.56
CA TYR A 128 -6.51 -5.18 12.83
C TYR A 128 -6.63 -4.30 11.57
N PRO A 129 -7.78 -4.30 10.87
CA PRO A 129 -7.94 -3.66 9.56
C PRO A 129 -7.89 -2.12 9.61
N SER A 130 -8.09 -1.53 10.79
CA SER A 130 -7.95 -0.08 11.00
C SER A 130 -6.51 0.37 11.26
N LYS A 131 -5.59 -0.56 11.56
CA LYS A 131 -4.18 -0.28 11.86
C LYS A 131 -3.24 -0.66 10.73
N PHE A 132 -3.55 -1.73 10.00
CA PHE A 132 -2.60 -2.31 9.07
C PHE A 132 -3.13 -2.46 7.64
N VAL A 133 -2.22 -2.25 6.70
CA VAL A 133 -2.34 -2.65 5.30
C VAL A 133 -1.12 -3.49 4.93
N GLY A 134 -1.27 -4.38 3.94
CA GLY A 134 -0.20 -5.27 3.51
C GLY A 134 0.57 -4.77 2.29
N CYS A 135 1.85 -5.14 2.20
CA CYS A 135 2.62 -5.13 0.96
C CYS A 135 3.00 -6.57 0.59
N CYS A 136 2.50 -7.04 -0.56
CA CYS A 136 2.71 -8.42 -1.03
C CYS A 136 4.19 -8.62 -1.37
N LEU A 137 4.75 -9.80 -1.14
CA LEU A 137 6.00 -10.20 -1.79
C LEU A 137 5.65 -10.82 -3.14
N ALA A 138 6.13 -10.23 -4.25
CA ALA A 138 5.88 -10.78 -5.58
C ALA A 138 6.53 -12.16 -5.71
N ASN A 139 5.76 -13.15 -6.16
CA ASN A 139 6.22 -14.51 -6.40
C ASN A 139 6.53 -14.70 -7.90
N PRO A 140 7.81 -14.75 -8.31
CA PRO A 140 8.21 -14.80 -9.72
C PRO A 140 8.25 -16.24 -10.28
N ALA A 141 7.48 -17.16 -9.70
CA ALA A 141 7.37 -18.53 -10.21
C ALA A 141 6.98 -18.53 -11.70
N GLU A 142 7.66 -19.36 -12.49
CA GLU A 142 7.52 -19.37 -13.95
C GLU A 142 6.13 -19.83 -14.43
N ASP A 143 5.37 -20.52 -13.57
CA ASP A 143 4.00 -20.93 -13.83
C ASP A 143 2.98 -19.76 -13.81
N GLY A 144 3.43 -18.55 -13.44
CA GLY A 144 2.59 -17.34 -13.40
C GLY A 144 1.61 -17.29 -12.23
N SER A 145 1.66 -18.26 -11.30
CA SER A 145 0.77 -18.33 -10.14
C SER A 145 0.78 -17.05 -9.28
N GLY A 146 1.95 -16.41 -9.18
CA GLY A 146 2.13 -15.16 -8.43
C GLY A 146 1.30 -13.97 -8.94
N ILE A 147 0.91 -13.96 -10.23
CA ILE A 147 0.05 -12.90 -10.79
C ILE A 147 -1.35 -12.99 -10.16
N LYS A 148 -1.91 -14.20 -10.12
CA LYS A 148 -3.23 -14.46 -9.53
C LYS A 148 -3.20 -14.29 -8.02
N GLU A 149 -2.14 -14.73 -7.36
CA GLU A 149 -1.96 -14.55 -5.92
C GLU A 149 -1.95 -13.06 -5.55
N LEU A 150 -1.15 -12.25 -6.25
CA LEU A 150 -1.10 -10.79 -6.07
C LEU A 150 -2.48 -10.16 -6.24
N GLU A 151 -3.20 -10.50 -7.30
CA GLU A 151 -4.54 -9.97 -7.56
C GLU A 151 -5.51 -10.30 -6.42
N ASN A 152 -5.54 -11.54 -5.95
CA ASN A 152 -6.38 -11.97 -4.84
C ASN A 152 -6.00 -11.25 -3.52
N LEU A 153 -4.71 -11.13 -3.21
CA LEU A 153 -4.26 -10.43 -2.00
C LEU A 153 -4.70 -8.97 -1.97
N VAL A 154 -4.64 -8.28 -3.11
CA VAL A 154 -5.04 -6.88 -3.24
C VAL A 154 -6.56 -6.70 -3.16
N LEU A 155 -7.31 -7.57 -3.84
CA LEU A 155 -8.78 -7.48 -3.92
C LEU A 155 -9.47 -7.95 -2.63
N GLU A 156 -8.94 -8.97 -1.97
CA GLU A 156 -9.65 -9.69 -0.90
C GLU A 156 -9.00 -9.52 0.48
N SER A 157 -7.71 -9.18 0.56
CA SER A 157 -6.92 -9.30 1.80
C SER A 157 -6.28 -7.98 2.28
N ASN A 158 -6.74 -6.83 1.80
CA ASN A 158 -6.29 -5.49 2.19
C ASN A 158 -4.79 -5.22 1.97
N TYR A 159 -4.20 -5.83 0.93
CA TYR A 159 -2.89 -5.44 0.44
C TYR A 159 -3.00 -4.21 -0.47
N ARG A 160 -2.04 -3.30 -0.32
CA ARG A 160 -2.04 -1.96 -0.95
C ARG A 160 -0.72 -1.61 -1.60
N ALA A 161 0.23 -2.55 -1.67
CA ALA A 161 1.49 -2.43 -2.38
C ALA A 161 2.03 -3.82 -2.73
N VAL A 162 3.01 -3.87 -3.63
CA VAL A 162 3.72 -5.09 -4.03
C VAL A 162 5.21 -4.83 -3.93
N ARG A 163 5.99 -5.77 -3.40
CA ARG A 163 7.44 -5.72 -3.35
C ARG A 163 8.03 -6.64 -4.41
N PHE A 164 8.85 -6.07 -5.27
CA PHE A 164 9.79 -6.80 -6.11
C PHE A 164 11.13 -6.89 -5.36
N ASN A 165 11.59 -8.12 -5.14
CA ASN A 165 12.95 -8.40 -4.72
C ASN A 165 13.66 -9.11 -5.89
N PRO A 166 14.55 -8.43 -6.64
CA PRO A 166 15.20 -9.01 -7.82
C PRO A 166 15.92 -10.33 -7.52
N TYR A 167 16.37 -10.55 -6.27
CA TYR A 167 17.11 -11.74 -5.88
C TYR A 167 16.23 -12.96 -5.58
N LEU A 168 14.91 -12.83 -5.73
CA LEU A 168 13.97 -13.95 -5.64
C LEU A 168 13.56 -14.48 -7.02
N TRP A 169 13.97 -13.83 -8.10
CA TRP A 169 13.77 -14.37 -9.45
C TRP A 169 14.58 -15.65 -9.65
N PRO A 170 14.11 -16.59 -10.49
CA PRO A 170 14.87 -17.78 -10.82
C PRO A 170 16.27 -17.42 -11.35
N PRO A 171 17.30 -18.26 -11.11
CA PRO A 171 18.65 -17.96 -11.55
C PRO A 171 18.73 -17.62 -13.05
N GLY A 172 19.37 -16.50 -13.39
CA GLY A 172 19.51 -16.02 -14.76
C GLY A 172 18.28 -15.28 -15.32
N GLN A 173 17.16 -15.27 -14.61
CA GLN A 173 15.98 -14.50 -14.99
C GLN A 173 16.07 -13.04 -14.54
N LYS A 174 15.42 -12.18 -15.31
CA LYS A 174 15.26 -10.74 -15.05
C LYS A 174 13.86 -10.44 -14.53
N MET A 175 13.70 -9.33 -13.81
CA MET A 175 12.39 -8.79 -13.45
C MET A 175 11.55 -8.43 -14.68
N THR A 176 12.20 -8.14 -15.81
CA THR A 176 11.55 -7.85 -17.09
C THR A 176 11.19 -9.10 -17.90
N ASN A 177 11.27 -10.30 -17.32
CA ASN A 177 10.71 -11.49 -17.97
C ASN A 177 9.17 -11.41 -18.05
N ALA A 178 8.55 -12.35 -18.79
CA ALA A 178 7.10 -12.33 -19.03
C ALA A 178 6.27 -12.30 -17.74
N VAL A 179 6.66 -13.07 -16.71
CA VAL A 179 5.96 -13.12 -15.42
C VAL A 179 6.11 -11.80 -14.65
N GLY A 180 7.32 -11.25 -14.57
CA GLY A 180 7.56 -10.00 -13.88
C GLY A 180 6.87 -8.81 -14.53
N LYS A 181 6.87 -8.71 -15.88
CA LYS A 181 6.08 -7.72 -16.63
C LYS A 181 4.58 -7.87 -16.37
N ALA A 182 4.06 -9.09 -16.38
CA ALA A 182 2.64 -9.34 -16.11
C ALA A 182 2.24 -8.94 -14.67
N MET A 183 3.06 -9.27 -13.66
CA MET A 183 2.82 -8.83 -12.27
C MET A 183 2.89 -7.31 -12.14
N PHE A 184 3.86 -6.66 -12.79
CA PHE A 184 4.03 -5.21 -12.74
C PHE A 184 2.87 -4.47 -13.42
N SER A 185 2.41 -4.96 -14.58
CA SER A 185 1.21 -4.45 -15.27
C SER A 185 -0.03 -4.62 -14.40
N LYS A 186 -0.22 -5.81 -13.82
CA LYS A 186 -1.36 -6.11 -12.94
C LYS A 186 -1.41 -5.19 -11.72
N ALA A 187 -0.27 -4.89 -11.10
CA ALA A 187 -0.20 -3.91 -10.00
C ALA A 187 -0.70 -2.53 -10.43
N GLY A 188 -0.33 -2.06 -11.63
CA GLY A 188 -0.82 -0.81 -12.21
C GLY A 188 -2.33 -0.81 -12.51
N GLU A 189 -2.87 -1.90 -13.04
CA GLU A 189 -4.32 -2.09 -13.24
C GLU A 189 -5.09 -1.98 -11.92
N LEU A 190 -4.56 -2.59 -10.86
CA LEU A 190 -5.12 -2.59 -9.51
C LEU A 190 -4.81 -1.30 -8.73
N ARG A 191 -4.04 -0.38 -9.31
CA ARG A 191 -3.62 0.90 -8.71
C ARG A 191 -2.88 0.73 -7.39
N VAL A 192 -2.05 -0.30 -7.27
CA VAL A 192 -1.14 -0.48 -6.14
C VAL A 192 0.32 -0.23 -6.58
N PRO A 193 1.12 0.51 -5.80
CA PRO A 193 2.51 0.74 -6.14
C PRO A 193 3.38 -0.51 -6.01
N VAL A 194 4.44 -0.56 -6.81
CA VAL A 194 5.49 -1.60 -6.74
C VAL A 194 6.76 -1.02 -6.12
N GLY A 195 7.16 -1.55 -4.96
CA GLY A 195 8.42 -1.25 -4.28
C GLY A 195 9.55 -2.15 -4.75
N PHE A 196 10.73 -1.60 -5.05
CA PHE A 196 11.91 -2.36 -5.42
C PHE A 196 12.92 -2.46 -4.27
N MET A 197 13.18 -3.68 -3.79
CA MET A 197 14.17 -3.96 -2.75
C MET A 197 15.49 -4.45 -3.35
N CYS A 198 16.32 -3.50 -3.80
CA CYS A 198 17.61 -3.77 -4.45
C CYS A 198 18.77 -3.86 -3.46
N MET A 199 18.73 -4.79 -2.50
CA MET A 199 19.72 -4.94 -1.42
C MET A 199 21.19 -4.99 -1.86
N LYS A 200 21.51 -5.54 -3.04
CA LYS A 200 22.91 -5.60 -3.54
C LYS A 200 23.31 -4.34 -4.33
N GLY A 201 22.39 -3.40 -4.51
CA GLY A 201 22.61 -2.11 -5.17
C GLY A 201 21.57 -1.82 -6.24
N LEU A 202 20.99 -0.62 -6.20
CA LEU A 202 20.01 -0.14 -7.18
C LEU A 202 20.55 -0.10 -8.62
N HIS A 203 21.81 0.29 -8.79
CA HIS A 203 22.46 0.40 -10.11
C HIS A 203 22.47 -0.92 -10.91
N LEU A 204 22.40 -2.07 -10.24
CA LEU A 204 22.37 -3.38 -10.90
C LEU A 204 21.02 -3.67 -11.59
N HIS A 205 19.96 -2.96 -11.20
CA HIS A 205 18.59 -3.23 -11.63
C HIS A 205 17.91 -2.01 -12.24
N ILE A 206 18.57 -0.86 -12.28
CA ILE A 206 17.94 0.40 -12.75
C ILE A 206 17.43 0.28 -14.18
N ALA A 207 18.17 -0.37 -15.08
CA ALA A 207 17.75 -0.58 -16.46
C ALA A 207 16.48 -1.42 -16.58
N GLU A 208 16.33 -2.45 -15.73
CA GLU A 208 15.10 -3.26 -15.68
C GLU A 208 13.91 -2.46 -15.14
N ILE A 209 14.14 -1.63 -14.12
CA ILE A 209 13.12 -0.76 -13.53
C ILE A 209 12.65 0.28 -14.55
N GLU A 210 13.58 0.92 -15.28
CA GLU A 210 13.28 1.88 -16.35
C GLU A 210 12.49 1.22 -17.50
N GLU A 211 12.85 0.00 -17.89
CA GLU A 211 12.11 -0.78 -18.90
C GLU A 211 10.66 -1.02 -18.44
N LEU A 212 10.47 -1.50 -17.20
CA LEU A 212 9.14 -1.71 -16.62
C LEU A 212 8.31 -0.42 -16.56
N CYS A 213 8.91 0.70 -16.12
CA CYS A 213 8.22 1.98 -16.02
C CYS A 213 7.85 2.55 -17.41
N THR A 214 8.71 2.33 -18.41
CA THR A 214 8.47 2.77 -19.79
C THR A 214 7.33 1.99 -20.44
N GLU A 215 7.31 0.67 -20.26
CA GLU A 215 6.30 -0.21 -20.86
C GLU A 215 4.94 -0.11 -20.13
N PHE A 216 4.96 0.08 -18.81
CA PHE A 216 3.75 0.13 -17.97
C PHE A 216 3.69 1.44 -17.15
N PRO A 217 3.49 2.60 -17.80
CA PRO A 217 3.56 3.92 -17.15
C PRO A 217 2.45 4.21 -16.14
N LYS A 218 1.45 3.32 -16.04
CA LYS A 218 0.37 3.42 -15.03
C LYS A 218 0.79 2.88 -13.67
N THR A 219 1.84 2.06 -13.61
CA THR A 219 2.30 1.44 -12.37
C THR A 219 3.18 2.43 -11.62
N THR A 220 2.72 2.87 -10.45
CA THR A 220 3.53 3.71 -9.55
C THR A 220 4.64 2.87 -8.93
N VAL A 221 5.84 3.44 -8.81
CA VAL A 221 6.99 2.74 -8.22
C VAL A 221 7.46 3.42 -6.93
N LEU A 222 8.02 2.62 -6.03
CA LEU A 222 8.66 3.04 -4.80
C LEU A 222 10.06 2.40 -4.73
N LEU A 223 11.00 3.07 -4.06
CA LEU A 223 12.32 2.50 -3.79
C LEU A 223 12.41 2.14 -2.31
N ASP A 224 12.50 0.84 -2.02
CA ASP A 224 12.64 0.38 -0.64
C ASP A 224 14.02 0.77 -0.11
N HIS A 225 14.11 0.97 1.22
CA HIS A 225 15.36 1.31 1.89
C HIS A 225 16.08 2.52 1.28
N ALA A 226 15.33 3.49 0.73
CA ALA A 226 15.87 4.63 -0.01
C ALA A 226 16.86 4.20 -1.12
N GLY A 227 16.58 3.09 -1.80
CA GLY A 227 17.40 2.54 -2.87
C GLY A 227 18.71 1.89 -2.40
N PHE A 228 18.90 1.68 -1.10
CA PHE A 228 20.19 1.30 -0.50
C PHE A 228 21.32 2.27 -0.88
N CYS A 229 20.97 3.52 -1.16
CA CYS A 229 21.94 4.57 -1.44
C CYS A 229 22.80 4.83 -0.21
N ARG A 230 24.10 4.99 -0.41
CA ARG A 230 24.97 5.53 0.63
C ARG A 230 24.68 7.02 0.80
N VAL A 231 24.66 7.48 2.04
CA VAL A 231 24.67 8.92 2.32
C VAL A 231 26.02 9.45 1.81
N PRO A 232 26.04 10.54 1.01
CA PRO A 232 27.29 11.18 0.64
C PRO A 232 28.12 11.52 1.88
N GLU A 233 29.43 11.32 1.80
CA GLU A 233 30.39 11.73 2.85
C GLU A 233 30.46 13.26 2.99
#